data_AF-A0A1B1BR38-F1
#
_entry.id   AF-A0A1B1BR38-F1
#
_cell.length_a   1.000
_cell.length_b   1.000
_cell.length_c   1.000
_cell.angle_alpha   90.00
_cell.angle_beta   90.00
_cell.angle_gamma   90.00
#
_symmetry.space_group_name_H-M   'P 1'
#
loop_
_entity.id
_entity.type
_entity.pdbx_description
1 polymer ?
#
loop_
_entity_poly.entity_id
_entity_poly.type
_entity_poly.pdbx_seq_one_letter_code
_entity_poly.pdbx_strand_id
1 'polypeptide(L)'
;MKNLSTIAQRLADEIRTQDWSDAHSRADGARHDRSLDRKGGEQLSPDESALVRMNVIWVVGQALAEDDPNFNVRAFAEAAGATDKWLYNKDGRPNRGIEAGLRATAE
;
A
#
# COMPACT_ATOMS: atom_id res chain seq x y z
N MET A 1 -14.02 11.18 -11.63
CA MET A 1 -13.30 10.16 -10.86
C MET A 1 -14.24 9.65 -9.78
N LYS A 2 -14.32 8.33 -9.55
CA LYS A 2 -15.06 7.83 -8.39
C LYS A 2 -14.30 8.30 -7.15
N ASN A 3 -14.92 9.18 -6.36
CA ASN A 3 -14.31 9.70 -5.14
C ASN A 3 -14.24 8.56 -4.12
N LEU A 4 -13.07 8.35 -3.53
CA LEU A 4 -12.91 7.46 -2.39
C LEU A 4 -13.73 7.99 -1.21
N SER A 5 -14.22 7.08 -0.35
CA SER A 5 -14.79 7.49 0.93
C SER A 5 -13.74 8.26 1.74
N THR A 6 -14.17 9.11 2.69
CA THR A 6 -13.24 9.91 3.50
C THR A 6 -12.23 9.04 4.24
N ILE A 7 -12.65 7.88 4.76
CA ILE A 7 -11.76 6.96 5.45
C ILE A 7 -10.78 6.28 4.49
N ALA A 8 -11.24 5.84 3.31
CA ALA A 8 -10.37 5.25 2.29
C ALA A 8 -9.32 6.25 1.81
N GLN A 9 -9.70 7.51 1.59
CA GLN A 9 -8.75 8.55 1.19
C GLN A 9 -7.70 8.81 2.28
N ARG A 10 -8.11 8.93 3.55
CA ARG A 10 -7.17 9.14 4.66
C ARG A 10 -6.17 7.99 4.82
N LEU A 11 -6.65 6.75 4.70
CA LEU A 11 -5.80 5.56 4.76
C LEU A 11 -4.83 5.51 3.57
N ALA A 12 -5.29 5.86 2.37
CA ALA A 12 -4.45 5.95 1.19
C ALA A 12 -3.34 7.01 1.37
N ASP A 13 -3.67 8.19 1.90
CA ASP A 13 -2.69 9.25 2.15
C ASP A 13 -1.66 8.85 3.22
N GLU A 14 -2.07 8.15 4.27
CA GLU A 14 -1.15 7.60 5.28
C GLU A 14 -0.20 6.59 4.64
N ILE A 15 -0.73 5.64 3.87
CA ILE A 15 0.10 4.63 3.18
C ILE A 15 1.08 5.29 2.22
N ARG A 16 0.64 6.32 1.49
CA ARG A 16 1.47 7.01 0.49
C ARG A 16 2.60 7.80 1.12
N THR A 17 2.35 8.48 2.25
CA THR A 17 3.32 9.39 2.87
C THR A 17 4.33 8.68 3.77
N GLN A 18 4.05 7.44 4.16
CA GLN A 18 4.96 6.62 4.96
C GLN A 18 6.25 6.27 4.18
N ASP A 19 7.40 6.40 4.85
CA ASP A 19 8.64 5.81 4.37
C ASP A 19 8.59 4.29 4.61
N TRP A 20 8.44 3.52 3.54
CA TRP A 20 8.36 2.05 3.63
C TRP A 20 9.72 1.39 3.82
N SER A 21 10.82 2.09 3.52
CA SER A 21 12.17 1.57 3.76
C SER A 21 12.52 1.58 5.24
N ASP A 22 11.93 2.53 5.97
CA ASP A 22 12.18 2.81 7.38
C ASP A 22 10.91 3.26 8.12
N ALA A 23 9.87 2.44 7.99
CA ALA A 23 8.53 2.74 8.47
C ALA A 23 8.44 2.88 9.99
N HIS A 24 7.78 3.93 10.49
CA HIS A 24 7.51 4.13 11.93
C HIS A 24 6.79 2.98 12.64
N SER A 25 6.13 2.11 11.87
CA SER A 25 5.47 0.90 12.34
C SER A 25 6.39 -0.32 12.42
N ARG A 26 7.71 -0.19 12.15
CA ARG A 26 8.67 -1.28 12.32
C ARG A 26 8.95 -1.48 13.81
N ALA A 27 8.91 -2.74 14.24
CA ALA A 27 9.11 -3.14 15.63
C ALA A 27 10.52 -2.84 16.16
N ASP A 28 11.49 -2.55 15.28
CA ASP A 28 12.85 -2.13 15.64
C ASP A 28 12.96 -0.62 15.96
N GLY A 29 11.85 0.13 15.93
CA GLY A 29 11.78 1.50 16.43
C GLY A 29 12.14 2.56 15.41
N ALA A 30 11.75 2.40 14.14
CA ALA A 30 12.07 3.33 13.05
C ALA A 30 11.32 4.70 13.16
N ARG A 31 11.70 5.48 14.16
CA ARG A 31 11.52 6.93 14.25
C ARG A 31 12.75 7.60 14.88
N HIS A 32 13.80 6.80 15.11
CA HIS A 32 15.07 7.24 15.62
C HIS A 32 15.88 7.86 14.48
N ASP A 33 16.54 8.98 14.78
CA ASP A 33 17.55 9.51 13.88
C ASP A 33 18.64 8.45 13.73
N ARG A 34 18.73 7.83 12.55
CA ARG A 34 19.70 6.77 12.25
C ARG A 34 21.15 7.20 12.48
N SER A 35 21.45 8.49 12.38
CA SER A 35 22.78 9.01 12.71
C SER A 35 23.15 8.83 14.18
N LEU A 36 22.14 8.60 15.03
CA LEU A 36 22.27 8.39 16.48
C LEU A 36 22.15 6.91 16.89
N ASP A 37 21.73 6.02 15.98
CA ASP A 37 21.55 4.59 16.29
C ASP A 37 22.84 3.78 16.11
N ARG A 38 23.26 3.09 17.18
CA ARG A 38 24.51 2.30 17.21
C ARG A 38 24.48 1.03 16.35
N LYS A 39 23.30 0.59 15.91
CA LYS A 39 23.07 -0.59 15.06
C LYS A 39 21.86 -0.33 14.15
N GLY A 40 22.04 0.48 13.11
CA GLY A 40 21.00 0.65 12.09
C GLY A 40 20.71 -0.69 11.40
N GLY A 41 19.44 -1.13 11.43
CA GLY A 41 19.00 -2.30 10.67
C GLY A 41 19.11 -2.06 9.16
N GLU A 42 19.16 -3.15 8.39
CA GLU A 42 19.17 -3.11 6.92
C GLU A 42 17.92 -2.37 6.41
N GLN A 43 18.13 -1.39 5.53
CA GLN A 43 17.04 -0.69 4.85
C GLN A 43 16.51 -1.58 3.74
N LEU A 44 15.19 -1.61 3.61
CA LEU A 44 14.59 -2.24 2.45
C LEU A 44 15.01 -1.47 1.20
N SER A 45 15.36 -2.20 0.15
CA SER A 45 15.52 -1.66 -1.17
C SER A 45 14.22 -1.01 -1.66
N PRO A 46 14.26 -0.17 -2.71
CA PRO A 46 13.05 0.40 -3.30
C PRO A 46 12.02 -0.65 -3.73
N ASP A 47 12.48 -1.79 -4.24
CA ASP A 47 11.59 -2.88 -4.67
C ASP A 47 10.93 -3.60 -3.49
N GLU A 48 11.68 -3.87 -2.43
CA GLU A 48 11.14 -4.45 -1.20
C GLU A 48 10.14 -3.49 -0.54
N SER A 49 10.49 -2.20 -0.48
CA SER A 49 9.61 -1.14 0.02
C SER A 49 8.30 -1.07 -0.78
N ALA A 50 8.36 -1.20 -2.11
CA ALA A 50 7.19 -1.24 -2.97
C ALA A 50 6.33 -2.50 -2.74
N LEU A 51 6.95 -3.65 -2.46
CA LEU A 51 6.23 -4.88 -2.11
C LEU A 51 5.50 -4.75 -0.77
N VAL A 52 6.16 -4.20 0.26
CA VAL A 52 5.53 -3.96 1.56
C VAL A 52 4.34 -3.01 1.40
N ARG A 53 4.51 -1.90 0.67
CA ARG A 53 3.41 -0.96 0.39
C ARG A 53 2.23 -1.67 -0.27
N MET A 54 2.48 -2.50 -1.28
CA MET A 54 1.40 -3.24 -1.95
C MET A 54 0.70 -4.23 -1.02
N ASN A 55 1.44 -4.93 -0.16
CA ASN A 55 0.84 -5.82 0.83
C ASN A 55 -0.10 -5.05 1.76
N VAL A 56 0.29 -3.86 2.22
CA VAL A 56 -0.57 -3.01 3.05
C VAL A 56 -1.78 -2.51 2.27
N ILE A 57 -1.60 -2.10 1.00
CA ILE A 57 -2.72 -1.71 0.12
C ILE A 57 -3.74 -2.84 0.02
N TRP A 58 -3.32 -4.10 -0.17
CA TRP A 58 -4.24 -5.23 -0.24
C TRP A 58 -4.94 -5.50 1.08
N VAL A 59 -4.22 -5.49 2.20
CA VAL A 59 -4.82 -5.73 3.54
C VAL A 59 -5.88 -4.67 3.85
N VAL A 60 -5.55 -3.39 3.66
CA VAL A 60 -6.49 -2.31 3.93
C VAL A 60 -7.61 -2.29 2.89
N GLY A 61 -7.29 -2.56 1.62
CA GLY A 61 -8.27 -2.66 0.55
C GLY A 61 -9.28 -3.79 0.79
N GLN A 62 -8.85 -4.92 1.36
CA GLN A 62 -9.76 -6.01 1.74
C GLN A 62 -10.76 -5.55 2.80
N ALA A 63 -10.27 -4.93 3.89
CA ALA A 63 -11.15 -4.44 4.95
C ALA A 63 -12.14 -3.38 4.44
N LEU A 64 -11.68 -2.48 3.55
CA LEU A 64 -12.54 -1.48 2.93
C LEU A 64 -13.56 -2.09 1.96
N ALA A 65 -13.20 -3.15 1.23
CA ALA A 65 -14.11 -3.86 0.33
C ALA A 65 -15.20 -4.63 1.10
N GLU A 66 -14.87 -5.15 2.30
CA GLU A 66 -15.82 -5.81 3.18
C GLU A 66 -16.84 -4.82 3.78
N ASP A 67 -16.42 -3.58 4.07
CA ASP A 67 -17.28 -2.53 4.62
C ASP A 67 -18.10 -1.79 3.54
N ASP A 68 -17.52 -1.57 2.35
CA ASP A 68 -18.15 -0.87 1.24
C ASP A 68 -18.16 -1.74 -0.03
N PRO A 69 -19.32 -2.31 -0.44
CA PRO A 69 -19.42 -3.11 -1.66
C PRO A 69 -19.17 -2.32 -2.95
N ASN A 70 -19.16 -0.99 -2.89
CA ASN A 70 -18.83 -0.11 -4.02
C ASN A 70 -17.36 0.33 -4.04
N PHE A 71 -16.55 -0.19 -3.11
CA PHE A 71 -15.14 0.16 -2.97
C PHE A 71 -14.38 -0.04 -4.28
N ASN A 72 -13.60 0.97 -4.66
CA ASN A 72 -12.77 0.94 -5.84
C ASN A 72 -11.30 0.74 -5.46
N VAL A 73 -10.89 -0.53 -5.37
CA VAL A 73 -9.51 -0.92 -5.01
C VAL A 73 -8.46 -0.27 -5.91
N ARG A 74 -8.77 -0.04 -7.19
CA ARG A 74 -7.80 0.51 -8.13
C ARG A 74 -7.57 2.01 -7.90
N ALA A 75 -8.65 2.76 -7.66
CA ALA A 75 -8.54 4.16 -7.24
C ALA A 75 -7.85 4.31 -5.88
N PHE A 76 -8.12 3.38 -4.95
CA PHE A 76 -7.46 3.35 -3.65
C PHE A 76 -5.97 3.05 -3.78
N ALA A 77 -5.59 2.04 -4.56
CA ALA A 77 -4.19 1.66 -4.79
C ALA A 77 -3.39 2.81 -5.45
N GLU A 78 -3.98 3.49 -6.43
CA GLU A 78 -3.38 4.68 -7.05
C GLU A 78 -3.17 5.80 -6.02
N ALA A 79 -4.20 6.13 -5.24
CA ALA A 79 -4.11 7.14 -4.18
C ALA A 79 -3.09 6.76 -3.08
N ALA A 80 -2.94 5.47 -2.80
CA ALA A 80 -2.00 4.92 -1.83
C ALA A 80 -0.57 4.80 -2.36
N GLY A 81 -0.32 5.16 -3.62
CA GLY A 81 1.01 5.18 -4.22
C GLY A 81 1.50 3.81 -4.69
N ALA A 82 0.60 2.94 -5.16
CA ALA A 82 0.98 1.76 -5.93
C ALA A 82 1.83 2.17 -7.15
N THR A 83 2.87 1.39 -7.44
CA THR A 83 3.74 1.66 -8.59
C THR A 83 3.08 1.22 -9.89
N ASP A 84 3.52 1.79 -11.02
CA ASP A 84 2.95 1.49 -12.34
C ASP A 84 2.97 0.00 -12.69
N LYS A 85 3.98 -0.75 -12.23
CA LYS A 85 4.06 -2.21 -12.43
C LYS A 85 2.87 -2.96 -11.84
N TRP A 86 2.24 -2.40 -10.80
CA TRP A 86 1.04 -2.94 -10.18
C TRP A 86 -0.24 -2.37 -10.76
N LEU A 87 -0.24 -1.11 -11.20
CA LEU A 87 -1.42 -0.49 -11.82
C LEU A 87 -1.65 -0.97 -13.26
N TYR A 88 -0.57 -1.23 -13.99
CA TYR A 88 -0.55 -1.49 -15.42
C TYR A 88 0.40 -2.63 -15.79
N ASN A 89 0.02 -3.38 -16.83
CA ASN A 89 0.85 -4.37 -17.47
C ASN A 89 1.88 -3.67 -18.38
N LYS A 90 2.86 -4.42 -18.89
CA LYS A 90 3.85 -3.91 -19.85
C LYS A 90 3.24 -3.37 -21.15
N ASP A 91 2.04 -3.80 -21.50
CA ASP A 91 1.27 -3.34 -22.66
C ASP A 91 0.38 -2.12 -22.38
N GLY A 92 0.49 -1.52 -21.17
CA GLY A 92 -0.28 -0.35 -20.74
C GLY A 92 -1.73 -0.67 -20.32
N ARG A 93 -2.16 -1.93 -20.41
CA ARG A 93 -3.50 -2.33 -19.93
C ARG A 93 -3.53 -2.42 -18.41
N PRO A 94 -4.71 -2.26 -17.78
CA PRO A 94 -4.87 -2.52 -16.35
C PRO A 94 -4.31 -3.87 -15.93
N ASN A 95 -3.43 -3.85 -14.93
CA ASN A 95 -2.93 -5.06 -14.32
C ASN A 95 -3.97 -5.59 -13.32
N ARG A 96 -4.52 -6.77 -13.62
CA ARG A 96 -5.56 -7.45 -12.81
C ARG A 96 -5.04 -8.00 -11.48
N GLY A 97 -3.72 -7.95 -11.27
CA GLY A 97 -3.08 -8.36 -10.03
C GLY A 97 -3.52 -7.54 -8.82
N ILE A 98 -3.94 -6.28 -9.02
CA ILE A 98 -4.48 -5.46 -7.93
C ILE A 98 -5.78 -6.07 -7.39
N GLU A 99 -6.72 -6.41 -8.26
CA GLU A 99 -7.98 -7.03 -7.87
C GLU A 99 -7.77 -8.47 -7.37
N ALA A 100 -6.87 -9.22 -8.02
CA ALA A 100 -6.57 -10.61 -7.65
C ALA A 100 -5.89 -10.75 -6.27
N GLY A 101 -5.29 -9.68 -5.76
CA GLY A 101 -4.73 -9.66 -4.40
C GLY A 101 -5.79 -9.49 -3.30
N LEU A 102 -7.01 -9.08 -3.65
CA LEU A 102 -8.15 -9.17 -2.74
C LEU A 102 -8.62 -10.62 -2.67
N ARG A 103 -8.94 -11.07 -1.46
CA ARG A 103 -9.59 -12.35 -1.28
C ARG A 103 -11.04 -12.15 -1.72
N ALA A 104 -11.41 -12.74 -2.84
CA ALA A 104 -12.82 -12.96 -3.13
C ALA A 104 -13.40 -13.67 -1.90
N THR A 105 -14.43 -13.08 -1.29
CA THR A 105 -15.16 -13.75 -0.22
C THR A 105 -15.66 -15.06 -0.80
N ALA A 106 -15.00 -16.16 -0.44
CA ALA A 106 -15.56 -17.49 -0.65
C ALA A 106 -16.81 -17.54 0.22
N GLU A 107 -17.96 -17.40 -0.41
CA GLU A 107 -19.23 -17.90 0.14
C GLU A 107 -19.18 -19.43 0.26
#